data_AF-A0A1B6IDY5-F1
#
_entry.id   AF-A0A1B6IDY5-F1
#
_cell.length_a   1.000
_cell.length_b   1.000
_cell.length_c   1.000
_cell.angle_alpha   90.00
_cell.angle_beta   90.00
_cell.angle_gamma   90.00
#
_symmetry.space_group_name_H-M   'P 1'
#
loop_
_entity.id
_entity.type
_entity.pdbx_description
1 polymer ?
#
loop_
_entity_poly.entity_id
_entity_poly.type
_entity_poly.pdbx_seq_one_letter_code
_entity_poly.pdbx_strand_id
1 'polypeptide(L)'
;LQVSTAPVSTVDPCSVRELQLCVHADTTTVTHMALLSVLMVTGFTPDQVQLRKISHPQIKKWEEEDDQITFYLTEVSSLPICFTMLLNRKFKVEDPLPAEVTVIDYYHPEVSNSKSYSMECSYVTPLEDPEMLSDSPVNNDDRFSNFHNVDFDLHTPEGVEGPRPVYACPPNSTLLNCKP
;
A
#
# COMPACT_ATOMS: atom_id res chain seq x y z
N LEU A 1 3.20 14.91 -20.10
CA LEU A 1 3.43 14.14 -18.85
C LEU A 1 3.41 12.65 -19.18
N GLN A 2 4.47 11.92 -18.86
CA GLN A 2 4.58 10.48 -19.03
C GLN A 2 4.93 9.84 -17.68
N VAL A 3 4.29 8.71 -17.39
CA VAL A 3 4.44 7.97 -16.14
C VAL A 3 4.60 6.50 -16.50
N SER A 4 5.66 5.86 -15.99
CA SER A 4 5.92 4.43 -16.19
C SER A 4 6.32 3.79 -14.86
N THR A 5 5.89 2.55 -14.66
CA THR A 5 6.23 1.75 -13.48
C THR A 5 6.90 0.45 -13.89
N ALA A 6 7.88 -0.02 -13.12
CA ALA A 6 8.56 -1.28 -13.34
C ALA A 6 8.89 -2.00 -12.02
N PRO A 7 8.88 -3.34 -11.98
CA PRO A 7 9.37 -4.08 -10.81
C PRO A 7 10.90 -4.05 -10.74
N VAL A 8 11.46 -3.87 -9.53
CA VAL A 8 12.92 -3.92 -9.31
C VAL A 8 13.41 -5.37 -9.12
N SER A 9 12.54 -6.24 -8.61
CA SER A 9 12.84 -7.65 -8.35
C SER A 9 11.94 -8.55 -9.19
N THR A 10 12.49 -9.66 -9.67
CA THR A 10 11.74 -10.73 -10.35
C THR A 10 11.13 -11.73 -9.38
N VAL A 11 11.59 -11.77 -8.12
CA VAL A 11 11.13 -12.73 -7.11
C VAL A 11 9.87 -12.22 -6.41
N ASP A 12 9.90 -10.97 -5.95
CA ASP A 12 8.71 -10.26 -5.48
C ASP A 12 8.61 -8.94 -6.23
N PRO A 13 7.83 -8.90 -7.33
CA PRO A 13 7.70 -7.68 -8.13
C PRO A 13 7.05 -6.55 -7.34
N CYS A 14 6.39 -6.83 -6.21
CA CYS A 14 5.69 -5.84 -5.40
C CYS A 14 6.51 -5.30 -4.24
N SER A 15 7.65 -5.92 -3.90
CA SER A 15 8.48 -5.45 -2.79
C SER A 15 8.95 -4.02 -3.04
N VAL A 16 9.53 -3.77 -4.21
CA VAL A 16 10.07 -2.47 -4.63
C VAL A 16 9.71 -2.22 -6.08
N ARG A 17 9.15 -1.04 -6.33
CA ARG A 17 8.73 -0.56 -7.65
C ARG A 17 9.54 0.66 -8.04
N GLU A 18 9.96 0.69 -9.28
CA GLU A 18 10.52 1.85 -9.92
C GLU A 18 9.39 2.68 -10.53
N LEU A 19 9.33 3.97 -10.20
CA LEU A 19 8.41 4.94 -10.79
C LEU A 19 9.24 5.98 -11.55
N GLN A 20 9.11 5.97 -12.87
CA GLN A 20 9.76 6.93 -13.76
C GLN A 20 8.76 7.99 -14.21
N LEU A 21 9.14 9.26 -14.03
CA LEU A 21 8.33 10.42 -14.35
C LEU A 21 9.07 11.26 -15.38
N CYS A 22 8.40 11.61 -16.46
CA CYS A 22 8.92 12.51 -17.49
C CYS A 22 7.92 13.63 -17.77
N VAL A 23 8.37 14.87 -17.57
CA VAL A 23 7.58 16.09 -17.79
C VAL A 23 8.22 16.91 -18.89
N HIS A 24 7.46 17.28 -19.91
CA HIS A 24 7.86 18.20 -20.96
C HIS A 24 6.66 19.07 -21.34
N ALA A 25 6.95 20.26 -21.87
CA ALA A 25 5.96 21.10 -22.51
C ALA A 25 5.85 20.72 -24.00
N ASP A 26 4.65 20.77 -24.55
CA ASP A 26 4.43 20.55 -25.99
C ASP A 26 4.78 21.79 -26.82
N THR A 27 4.83 22.95 -26.17
CA THR A 27 5.12 24.25 -26.79
C THR A 27 6.62 24.54 -26.77
N THR A 28 7.11 25.26 -27.79
CA THR A 28 8.50 25.76 -27.85
C THR A 28 8.78 26.88 -26.86
N THR A 29 7.76 27.42 -26.20
CA THR A 29 7.88 28.39 -25.12
C THR A 29 8.22 27.70 -23.81
N VAL A 30 9.29 28.15 -23.15
CA VAL A 30 9.63 27.75 -21.79
C VAL A 30 8.51 28.19 -20.85
N THR A 31 7.97 27.27 -20.06
CA THR A 31 6.95 27.59 -19.06
C THR A 31 7.61 28.16 -17.81
N HIS A 32 6.80 28.86 -17.01
CA HIS A 32 7.21 29.30 -15.67
C HIS A 32 7.43 28.09 -14.73
N MET A 33 7.63 28.40 -13.45
CA MET A 33 7.72 27.42 -12.36
C MET A 33 6.46 26.52 -12.34
N ALA A 34 6.66 25.22 -12.24
CA ALA A 34 5.58 24.23 -12.20
C ALA A 34 5.69 23.36 -10.94
N LEU A 35 4.55 22.88 -10.46
CA LEU A 35 4.47 21.92 -9.38
C LEU A 35 4.11 20.55 -9.95
N LEU A 36 4.92 19.54 -9.63
CA LEU A 36 4.66 18.14 -9.96
C LEU A 36 4.30 17.41 -8.67
N SER A 37 3.01 17.15 -8.49
CA SER A 37 2.47 16.42 -7.35
C SER A 37 2.30 14.95 -7.71
N VAL A 38 2.84 14.07 -6.88
CA VAL A 38 2.83 12.62 -7.05
C VAL A 38 2.12 12.02 -5.84
N LEU A 39 0.87 11.61 -6.02
CA LEU A 39 0.15 10.85 -5.00
C LEU A 39 0.65 9.40 -5.03
N MET A 40 0.84 8.78 -3.87
CA MET A 40 1.27 7.38 -3.75
C MET A 40 0.10 6.42 -3.93
N VAL A 41 0.37 5.27 -4.55
CA VAL A 41 -0.58 4.14 -4.59
C VAL A 41 -0.75 3.58 -3.18
N THR A 42 -1.97 3.20 -2.81
CA THR A 42 -2.27 2.71 -1.47
C THR A 42 -1.38 1.51 -1.10
N GLY A 43 -0.76 1.57 0.08
CA GLY A 43 0.18 0.53 0.54
C GLY A 43 1.62 0.71 0.08
N PHE A 44 1.92 1.73 -0.74
CA PHE A 44 3.29 2.07 -1.15
C PHE A 44 3.74 3.37 -0.49
N THR A 45 5.06 3.46 -0.26
CA THR A 45 5.72 4.65 0.26
C THR A 45 7.03 4.90 -0.47
N PRO A 46 7.43 6.17 -0.66
CA PRO A 46 8.68 6.50 -1.33
C PRO A 46 9.90 6.06 -0.52
N ASP A 47 10.92 5.58 -1.22
CA ASP A 47 12.22 5.31 -0.61
C ASP A 47 12.95 6.63 -0.31
N GLN A 48 13.02 6.97 0.97
CA GLN A 48 13.58 8.22 1.47
C GLN A 48 15.06 8.43 1.11
N VAL A 49 15.83 7.35 0.97
CA VAL A 49 17.26 7.42 0.65
C VAL A 49 17.45 7.71 -0.83
N GLN A 50 16.67 7.06 -1.70
CA GLN A 50 16.63 7.33 -3.13
C GLN A 50 16.10 8.73 -3.41
N LEU A 51 15.03 9.15 -2.74
CA LEU A 51 14.42 10.47 -2.90
C LEU A 51 15.45 11.60 -2.67
N ARG A 52 16.27 11.49 -1.62
CA ARG A 52 17.35 12.45 -1.33
C ARG A 52 18.50 12.43 -2.34
N LYS A 53 18.63 11.35 -3.12
CA LYS A 53 19.64 11.23 -4.18
C LYS A 53 19.15 11.78 -5.51
N ILE A 54 17.85 12.07 -5.65
CA ILE A 54 17.32 12.71 -6.85
C ILE A 54 17.97 14.08 -6.97
N SER A 55 18.78 14.22 -8.00
CA SER A 55 19.42 15.47 -8.37
C SER A 55 19.15 15.70 -9.84
N HIS A 56 18.24 16.63 -10.13
CA HIS A 56 17.99 17.11 -11.47
C HIS A 56 18.08 18.63 -11.43
N PRO A 57 18.79 19.30 -12.37
CA PRO A 57 19.02 20.74 -12.31
C PRO A 57 17.74 21.58 -12.29
N GLN A 58 16.66 21.02 -12.85
CA GLN A 58 15.33 21.65 -12.89
C GLN A 58 14.47 21.40 -11.65
N ILE A 59 14.87 20.51 -10.73
CA ILE A 59 14.16 20.26 -9.47
C ILE A 59 14.80 21.13 -8.39
N LYS A 60 14.07 22.14 -7.91
CA LYS A 60 14.56 23.08 -6.90
C LYS A 60 14.49 22.51 -5.48
N LYS A 61 13.39 21.85 -5.17
CA LYS A 61 13.11 21.18 -3.88
C LYS A 61 11.92 20.22 -4.05
N TRP A 62 11.65 19.43 -3.02
CA TRP A 62 10.41 18.68 -2.88
C TRP A 62 9.87 18.83 -1.46
N GLU A 63 8.57 18.65 -1.33
CA GLU A 63 7.84 18.61 -0.06
C GLU A 63 7.06 17.29 0.01
N GLU A 64 6.96 16.73 1.22
CA GLU A 64 6.26 15.48 1.47
C GLU A 64 5.13 15.75 2.46
N GLU A 65 3.92 15.37 2.07
CA GLU A 65 2.69 15.56 2.84
C GLU A 65 1.89 14.25 2.80
N ASP A 66 1.83 13.56 3.94
CA ASP A 66 1.19 12.25 4.11
C ASP A 66 1.58 11.22 3.03
N ASP A 67 0.71 11.03 2.03
CA ASP A 67 0.86 10.09 0.91
C ASP A 67 1.17 10.81 -0.43
N GLN A 68 1.61 12.07 -0.39
CA GLN A 68 1.92 12.88 -1.57
C GLN A 68 3.31 13.50 -1.49
N ILE A 69 4.04 13.49 -2.61
CA ILE A 69 5.26 14.27 -2.80
C ILE A 69 5.01 15.35 -3.84
N THR A 70 5.35 16.59 -3.53
CA THR A 70 5.27 17.72 -4.45
C THR A 70 6.66 18.24 -4.80
N PHE A 71 7.04 18.12 -6.07
CA PHE A 71 8.29 18.63 -6.62
C PHE A 71 8.10 20.04 -7.18
N TYR A 72 9.04 20.92 -6.87
CA TYR A 72 9.09 22.29 -7.38
C TYR A 72 10.04 22.34 -8.57
N LEU A 73 9.48 22.45 -9.78
CA LEU A 73 10.23 22.55 -11.03
C LEU A 73 10.49 24.00 -11.38
N THR A 74 11.75 24.36 -11.63
CA THR A 74 12.16 25.75 -11.94
C THR A 74 11.52 26.26 -13.23
N GLU A 75 11.55 25.44 -14.27
CA GLU A 75 10.93 25.70 -15.59
C GLU A 75 10.61 24.36 -16.25
N VAL A 76 9.60 24.32 -17.11
CA VAL A 76 9.32 23.16 -17.97
C VAL A 76 9.44 23.64 -19.42
N SER A 77 10.29 22.97 -20.20
CA SER A 77 10.51 23.33 -21.60
C SER A 77 10.18 22.13 -22.50
N SER A 78 10.47 22.26 -23.80
CA SER A 78 10.40 21.13 -24.72
C SER A 78 11.40 20.01 -24.39
N LEU A 79 12.45 20.31 -23.61
CA LEU A 79 13.37 19.29 -23.11
C LEU A 79 12.71 18.54 -21.93
N PRO A 80 12.58 17.20 -22.00
CA PRO A 80 11.94 16.44 -20.93
C PRO A 80 12.79 16.41 -19.66
N ILE A 81 12.16 16.74 -18.54
CA ILE A 81 12.66 16.53 -17.19
C ILE A 81 12.24 15.13 -16.78
N CYS A 82 13.20 14.20 -16.79
CA CYS A 82 12.98 12.81 -16.43
C CYS A 82 13.74 12.48 -15.15
N PHE A 83 13.06 11.83 -14.20
CA PHE A 83 13.69 11.28 -13.02
C PHE A 83 12.93 10.05 -12.53
N THR A 84 13.60 9.28 -11.70
CA THR A 84 13.11 8.00 -11.21
C THR A 84 13.11 8.00 -9.70
N MET A 85 12.10 7.37 -9.11
CA MET A 85 11.98 7.14 -7.67
C MET A 85 11.73 5.66 -7.41
N LEU A 86 12.13 5.18 -6.24
CA LEU A 86 11.74 3.85 -5.78
C LEU A 86 10.60 3.96 -4.77
N LEU A 87 9.63 3.07 -4.91
CA LEU A 87 8.48 2.94 -4.04
C LEU A 87 8.53 1.56 -3.36
N ASN A 88 8.56 1.57 -2.03
CA ASN A 88 8.58 0.39 -1.19
C ASN A 88 7.16 0.04 -0.75
N ARG A 89 6.79 -1.24 -0.79
CA ARG A 89 5.50 -1.70 -0.24
C ARG A 89 5.54 -1.71 1.29
N LYS A 90 4.75 -0.84 1.91
CA LYS A 90 4.60 -0.71 3.37
C LYS A 90 3.63 -1.75 3.94
N PHE A 91 2.52 -2.01 3.24
CA PHE A 91 1.54 -3.03 3.61
C PHE A 91 0.93 -3.66 2.36
N LYS A 92 0.51 -4.93 2.47
CA LYS A 92 -0.18 -5.62 1.38
C LYS A 92 -1.63 -5.14 1.36
N VAL A 93 -2.04 -4.53 0.26
CA VAL A 93 -3.43 -4.16 -0.03
C VAL A 93 -3.95 -5.14 -1.09
N GLU A 94 -5.17 -5.65 -0.89
CA GLU A 94 -5.80 -6.58 -1.82
C GLU A 94 -6.20 -5.90 -3.13
N ASP A 95 -6.83 -4.72 -3.02
CA ASP A 95 -7.26 -3.90 -4.15
C ASP A 95 -6.66 -2.47 -4.04
N PRO A 96 -5.41 -2.27 -4.50
CA PRO A 96 -4.78 -0.96 -4.42
C PRO A 96 -5.40 0.00 -5.44
N LEU A 97 -5.89 1.15 -4.96
CA LEU A 97 -6.44 2.19 -5.83
C LEU A 97 -5.33 2.84 -6.67
N PRO A 98 -5.56 3.10 -7.97
CA PRO A 98 -4.63 3.88 -8.78
C PRO A 98 -4.39 5.26 -8.16
N ALA A 99 -3.17 5.74 -8.24
CA ALA A 99 -2.80 7.07 -7.78
C ALA A 99 -2.59 8.02 -8.96
N GLU A 100 -2.57 9.31 -8.68
CA GLU A 100 -2.49 10.35 -9.69
C GLU A 100 -1.19 11.14 -9.59
N VAL A 101 -0.61 11.42 -10.76
CA VAL A 101 0.47 12.39 -10.92
C VAL A 101 -0.09 13.61 -11.63
N THR A 102 0.07 14.78 -11.03
CA THR A 102 -0.47 16.03 -11.55
C THR A 102 0.64 17.06 -11.70
N VAL A 103 0.69 17.70 -12.86
CA VAL A 103 1.55 18.86 -13.12
C VAL A 103 0.67 20.08 -13.26
N ILE A 104 0.97 21.13 -12.50
CA ILE A 104 0.26 22.42 -12.54
C ILE A 104 1.24 23.57 -12.74
N ASP A 105 0.86 24.59 -13.50
CA ASP A 105 1.59 25.87 -13.54
C ASP A 105 1.37 26.60 -12.20
N TYR A 106 2.45 27.03 -11.56
CA TYR A 106 2.38 27.65 -10.23
C TYR A 106 1.60 28.98 -10.23
N TYR A 107 1.61 29.70 -11.35
CA TYR A 107 0.94 31.00 -11.48
C TYR A 107 -0.43 30.90 -12.14
N HIS A 108 -0.68 29.83 -12.91
CA HIS A 108 -1.93 29.56 -13.62
C HIS A 108 -2.45 28.14 -13.34
N PRO A 109 -3.00 27.85 -12.14
CA PRO A 109 -3.41 26.50 -11.74
C PRO A 109 -4.47 25.85 -12.64
N GLU A 110 -5.21 26.65 -13.41
CA GLU A 110 -6.14 26.17 -14.44
C GLU A 110 -5.43 25.41 -15.58
N VAL A 111 -4.14 25.69 -15.79
CA VAL A 111 -3.28 24.95 -16.71
C VAL A 111 -2.68 23.77 -15.96
N SER A 112 -3.34 22.62 -16.08
CA SER A 112 -2.94 21.38 -15.41
C SER A 112 -3.01 20.18 -16.35
N ASN A 113 -2.21 19.17 -16.05
CA ASN A 113 -2.24 17.88 -16.73
C ASN A 113 -2.00 16.78 -15.70
N SER A 114 -2.88 15.78 -15.69
CA SER A 114 -2.77 14.66 -14.76
C SER A 114 -2.76 13.31 -15.47
N LYS A 115 -2.12 12.34 -14.81
CA LYS A 115 -2.01 10.96 -15.29
C LYS A 115 -2.13 10.01 -14.12
N SER A 116 -3.07 9.07 -14.21
CA SER A 116 -3.16 7.99 -13.25
C SER A 116 -2.13 6.89 -13.54
N TYR A 117 -1.67 6.23 -12.48
CA TYR A 117 -0.80 5.08 -12.53
C TYR A 117 -1.17 4.07 -11.46
N SER A 118 -0.91 2.79 -11.74
CA SER A 118 -1.18 1.68 -10.84
C SER A 118 0.07 0.82 -10.67
N MET A 119 0.06 -0.01 -9.62
CA MET A 119 1.09 -1.01 -9.38
C MET A 119 0.53 -2.39 -9.69
N GLU A 120 0.79 -2.88 -10.90
CA GLU A 120 0.38 -4.22 -11.30
C GLU A 120 1.26 -5.27 -10.63
N CYS A 121 0.73 -5.79 -9.54
CA CYS A 121 1.31 -6.81 -8.70
C CYS A 121 0.93 -8.21 -9.17
N SER A 122 1.45 -8.65 -10.31
CA SER A 122 1.25 -10.03 -10.78
C SER A 122 2.11 -10.98 -9.96
N TYR A 123 1.53 -11.58 -8.93
CA TYR A 123 2.02 -12.83 -8.38
C TYR A 123 1.53 -13.95 -9.31
N VAL A 124 2.45 -14.79 -9.78
CA VAL A 124 2.04 -16.10 -10.27
C VAL A 124 1.50 -16.81 -9.04
N THR A 125 0.18 -16.88 -8.87
CA THR A 125 -0.39 -17.88 -7.99
C THR A 125 0.11 -19.22 -8.52
N PRO A 126 0.88 -20.02 -7.74
CA PRO A 126 1.01 -21.42 -8.08
C PRO A 126 -0.41 -21.93 -8.29
N LEU A 127 -0.68 -22.54 -9.45
CA LEU A 127 -1.98 -23.11 -9.76
C LEU A 127 -2.41 -23.90 -8.53
N GLU A 128 -3.50 -23.47 -7.89
CA GLU A 128 -4.15 -24.30 -6.90
C GLU A 128 -4.55 -25.55 -7.67
N ASP A 129 -3.89 -26.68 -7.40
CA ASP A 129 -4.28 -27.97 -7.96
C ASP A 129 -5.79 -28.14 -7.66
N PRO A 130 -6.64 -28.24 -8.70
CA PRO A 130 -8.08 -28.29 -8.48
C PRO A 130 -8.45 -29.71 -8.05
N GLU A 131 -8.19 -30.08 -6.79
CA GLU A 131 -8.63 -31.38 -6.27
C GLU A 131 -8.80 -31.45 -4.74
N MET A 132 -9.35 -30.41 -4.11
CA MET A 132 -9.86 -30.49 -2.72
C MET A 132 -11.34 -30.12 -2.57
N LEU A 133 -12.14 -30.34 -3.62
CA LEU A 133 -13.61 -30.33 -3.52
C LEU A 133 -14.21 -31.48 -4.33
N SER A 134 -14.16 -32.67 -3.77
CA SER A 134 -15.17 -33.69 -4.06
C SER A 134 -15.44 -34.51 -2.81
N ASP A 135 -16.35 -34.03 -1.96
CA ASP A 135 -17.14 -34.95 -1.13
C ASP A 135 -17.97 -35.78 -2.10
N SER A 136 -17.46 -36.95 -2.45
CA SER A 136 -18.26 -37.98 -3.10
C SER A 136 -19.30 -38.48 -2.09
N PRO A 137 -20.56 -38.73 -2.48
CA PRO A 137 -21.50 -39.38 -1.58
C PRO A 137 -20.93 -40.77 -1.25
N VAL A 138 -20.64 -40.99 0.03
CA VAL A 138 -20.19 -42.28 0.55
C VAL A 138 -21.24 -43.32 0.17
N ASN A 139 -20.85 -44.25 -0.71
CA ASN A 139 -21.62 -45.44 -0.96
C ASN A 139 -21.67 -46.22 0.35
N ASN A 140 -22.88 -46.49 0.85
CA ASN A 140 -23.09 -47.33 2.02
C ASN A 140 -22.62 -48.76 1.69
N ASP A 141 -21.36 -49.03 1.95
CA ASP A 141 -20.81 -50.37 1.96
C ASP A 141 -20.87 -50.88 3.40
N ASP A 142 -21.56 -52.00 3.62
CA ASP A 142 -21.92 -52.61 4.92
C ASP A 142 -20.72 -53.06 5.79
N ARG A 143 -19.52 -52.53 5.54
CA ARG A 143 -18.27 -52.86 6.24
C ARG A 143 -18.02 -52.04 7.51
N PHE A 144 -18.84 -51.03 7.79
CA PHE A 144 -18.62 -50.07 8.88
C PHE A 144 -19.76 -50.03 9.92
N SER A 145 -20.55 -51.10 10.07
CA SER A 145 -21.59 -51.21 11.10
C SER A 145 -21.09 -51.16 12.56
N ASN A 146 -19.76 -51.20 12.75
CA ASN A 146 -19.11 -51.12 14.06
C ASN A 146 -18.63 -49.71 14.41
N PHE A 147 -18.77 -48.74 13.50
CA PHE A 147 -18.29 -47.39 13.71
C PHE A 147 -19.45 -46.52 14.15
N HIS A 148 -19.58 -46.35 15.46
CA HIS A 148 -20.41 -45.30 16.01
C HIS A 148 -19.67 -43.97 15.84
N ASN A 149 -20.31 -42.98 15.21
CA ASN A 149 -19.85 -41.61 15.29
C ASN A 149 -19.90 -41.18 16.76
N VAL A 150 -18.73 -41.02 17.37
CA VAL A 150 -18.61 -40.45 18.71
C VAL A 150 -18.24 -38.99 18.51
N ASP A 151 -19.25 -38.15 18.24
CA ASP A 151 -19.15 -36.71 18.47
C ASP A 151 -19.01 -36.54 19.98
N PHE A 152 -17.79 -36.74 20.49
CA PHE A 152 -17.45 -36.36 21.84
C PHE A 152 -17.17 -34.87 21.80
N ASP A 153 -18.22 -34.06 21.91
CA ASP A 153 -18.06 -32.69 22.35
C ASP A 153 -17.33 -32.74 23.70
N LEU A 154 -16.02 -32.53 23.65
CA LEU A 154 -15.23 -32.32 24.86
C LEU A 154 -15.80 -31.06 25.51
N HIS A 155 -16.71 -31.26 26.46
CA HIS A 155 -17.11 -30.22 27.38
C HIS A 155 -15.81 -29.70 27.99
N THR A 156 -15.54 -28.41 27.82
CA THR A 156 -14.44 -27.75 28.50
C THR A 156 -14.60 -28.06 29.99
N PRO A 157 -13.57 -28.65 30.65
CA PRO A 157 -13.68 -28.95 32.07
C PRO A 157 -13.94 -27.63 32.81
N GLU A 158 -14.81 -27.65 33.81
CA GLU A 158 -15.03 -26.51 34.71
C GLU A 158 -13.70 -26.18 35.38
N GLY A 159 -12.96 -25.23 34.79
CA GLY A 159 -11.77 -24.65 35.38
C GLY A 159 -12.20 -23.70 36.49
N VAL A 160 -11.54 -23.76 37.64
CA VAL A 160 -11.73 -22.77 38.69
C VAL A 160 -11.40 -21.39 38.14
N GLU A 161 -12.39 -20.49 38.12
CA GLU A 161 -12.18 -19.09 37.72
C GLU A 161 -11.09 -18.52 38.66
N GLY A 162 -10.00 -18.03 38.08
CA GLY A 162 -8.94 -17.41 38.86
C GLY A 162 -9.50 -16.26 39.70
N PRO A 163 -8.98 -16.01 40.91
CA PRO A 163 -9.46 -14.90 41.74
C PRO A 163 -9.35 -13.59 40.94
N ARG A 164 -10.44 -12.83 40.87
CA ARG A 164 -10.44 -11.54 40.20
C ARG A 164 -9.37 -10.64 40.84
N PRO A 165 -8.51 -9.97 40.06
CA PRO A 165 -7.51 -9.08 40.63
C PRO A 165 -8.19 -7.95 41.40
N VAL A 166 -7.81 -7.78 42.66
CA VAL A 166 -8.27 -6.66 43.49
C VAL A 166 -7.38 -5.46 43.21
N TYR A 167 -7.93 -4.43 42.59
CA TYR A 167 -7.22 -3.18 42.36
C TYR A 167 -7.21 -2.35 43.65
N ALA A 168 -6.02 -1.98 44.13
CA ALA A 168 -5.89 -1.05 45.24
C ALA A 168 -6.15 0.38 44.76
N CYS A 169 -7.02 1.10 45.46
CA CYS A 169 -7.24 2.52 45.19
C CYS A 169 -5.99 3.33 45.59
N PRO A 170 -5.61 4.36 44.82
CA PRO A 170 -4.56 5.29 45.23
C PRO A 170 -4.98 6.04 46.52
N PRO A 171 -4.02 6.45 47.36
CA PRO A 171 -4.26 6.86 48.75
C PRO A 171 -5.13 8.11 48.96
N ASN A 172 -5.61 8.76 47.89
CA ASN A 172 -6.39 10.00 47.96
C ASN A 172 -7.70 10.00 47.14
N SER A 173 -8.20 8.84 46.71
CA SER A 173 -9.52 8.75 46.05
C SER A 173 -10.62 8.39 47.06
N THR A 174 -11.70 9.19 47.10
CA THR A 174 -12.91 8.90 47.87
C THR A 174 -13.63 7.65 47.35
N LEU A 175 -14.22 6.86 48.26
CA LEU A 175 -14.80 5.52 48.03
C LEU A 175 -15.89 5.42 46.95
N LEU A 176 -16.39 6.54 46.40
CA LEU A 176 -17.37 6.51 45.30
C LEU A 176 -16.73 6.28 43.92
N ASN A 177 -15.43 6.53 43.75
CA ASN A 177 -14.76 6.45 42.44
C ASN A 177 -14.04 5.12 42.18
N CYS A 178 -14.06 4.20 43.15
CA CYS A 178 -13.54 2.84 42.96
C CYS A 178 -14.70 1.88 42.75
N LYS A 179 -15.02 1.60 41.49
CA LYS A 179 -15.88 0.48 41.12
C LYS A 179 -15.11 -0.38 40.09
N PRO A 180 -15.16 -1.72 40.20
CA PRO A 180 -14.55 -2.61 39.22
C PRO A 180 -15.14 -2.45 37.83
#